data_AF-X0Y1J0-F1
#
_entry.id   AF-X0Y1J0-F1
#
_cell.length_a   1.000
_cell.length_b   1.000
_cell.length_c   1.000
_cell.angle_alpha   90.00
_cell.angle_beta   90.00
_cell.angle_gamma   90.00
#
_symmetry.space_group_name_H-M   'P 1'
#
loop_
_entity.id
_entity.type
_entity.pdbx_description
1 polymer ?
#
loop_
_entity_poly.entity_id
_entity_poly.type
_entity_poly.pdbx_seq_one_letter_code
_entity_poly.pdbx_strand_id
1 'polypeptide(L)'
;DGYFVFTRFKRKNIFQSSPGVSPPAWTIGEVLKIVILAFTFSYIFYIGLGFFIGFLESVAQTEFEFYKNENFRMVFDTIVLDFFVFMVILWAVRILHKKRLASLGFAKKNMAKNVLYGAAGYVGIIPVIFVIGILVYFVLSALKLKPPPQPIVGLFLTEKNVALIVVSAAIAALVGPVIEELFFRGVMYNAVKRKLGVFWAIFITSVLFS
;
A
#
# COMPACT_ATOMS: atom_id res chain seq x y z
N ASP A 1 2.04 -22.77 20.13
CA ASP A 1 3.39 -22.51 20.68
C ASP A 1 4.45 -23.45 20.13
N GLY A 2 4.96 -23.24 18.90
CA GLY A 2 5.86 -24.23 18.27
C GLY A 2 7.20 -23.72 17.74
N TYR A 3 7.31 -22.46 17.31
CA TYR A 3 8.53 -21.97 16.63
C TYR A 3 9.23 -20.78 17.31
N PHE A 4 8.62 -20.19 18.34
CA PHE A 4 9.19 -19.03 19.05
C PHE A 4 10.02 -19.38 20.30
N VAL A 5 9.96 -20.63 20.79
CA VAL A 5 10.61 -20.99 22.07
C VAL A 5 12.06 -21.47 21.90
N PHE A 6 12.48 -21.93 20.71
CA PHE A 6 13.78 -22.60 20.54
C PHE A 6 14.96 -21.75 20.03
N THR A 7 14.79 -20.46 19.73
CA THR A 7 15.92 -19.63 19.25
C THR A 7 16.67 -18.87 20.35
N ARG A 8 16.44 -19.23 21.63
CA ARG A 8 17.21 -18.67 22.76
C ARG A 8 18.68 -19.15 22.83
N PHE A 9 19.13 -20.05 21.94
CA PHE A 9 20.45 -20.69 22.06
C PHE A 9 21.49 -20.47 20.96
N LYS A 10 21.20 -19.70 19.90
CA LYS A 10 22.26 -19.16 19.02
C LYS A 10 21.88 -17.75 18.61
N ARG A 11 22.65 -16.75 19.06
CA ARG A 11 22.69 -15.37 18.50
C ARG A 11 23.20 -15.39 17.05
N LYS A 12 22.61 -16.20 16.18
CA LYS A 12 22.72 -16.00 14.74
C LYS A 12 21.57 -15.08 14.40
N ASN A 13 21.88 -13.80 14.15
CA ASN A 13 20.92 -12.86 13.59
C ASN A 13 20.35 -13.47 12.31
N ILE A 14 19.14 -14.04 12.42
CA ILE A 14 18.42 -14.68 11.31
C ILE A 14 18.18 -13.64 10.22
N PHE A 15 17.99 -12.39 10.63
CA PHE A 15 18.01 -11.21 9.78
C PHE A 15 19.46 -10.73 9.63
N GLN A 16 20.09 -11.04 8.50
CA GLN A 16 21.33 -10.37 8.12
C GLN A 16 21.02 -8.87 8.01
N SER A 17 21.64 -8.05 8.87
CA SER A 17 21.66 -6.61 8.72
C SER A 17 22.23 -6.30 7.33
N SER A 18 21.38 -5.75 6.45
CA SER A 18 21.80 -5.36 5.11
C SER A 18 22.99 -4.40 5.23
N PRO A 19 24.11 -4.61 4.51
CA PRO A 19 25.30 -3.80 4.72
C PRO A 19 25.02 -2.33 4.37
N GLY A 20 25.20 -1.43 5.33
CA GLY A 20 25.57 -0.04 5.11
C GLY A 20 24.49 0.96 4.66
N VAL A 21 23.24 0.58 4.45
CA VAL A 21 22.19 1.53 4.03
C VAL A 21 21.25 1.82 5.19
N SER A 22 21.53 2.90 5.93
CA SER A 22 20.58 3.40 6.93
C SER A 22 19.31 3.90 6.22
N PRO A 23 18.11 3.62 6.74
CA PRO A 23 16.89 4.18 6.18
C PRO A 23 16.95 5.72 6.19
N PRO A 24 16.24 6.41 5.28
CA PRO A 24 16.16 7.86 5.32
C PRO A 24 15.61 8.33 6.67
N ALA A 25 16.13 9.44 7.17
CA ALA A 25 15.71 9.99 8.45
C ALA A 25 14.44 10.82 8.23
N TRP A 26 13.30 10.15 8.08
CA TRP A 26 12.01 10.80 7.83
C TRP A 26 11.48 11.58 9.02
N THR A 27 11.02 12.81 8.77
CA THR A 27 10.25 13.66 9.69
C THR A 27 8.75 13.51 9.45
N ILE A 28 7.92 13.78 10.46
CA ILE A 28 6.46 13.83 10.28
C ILE A 28 6.07 14.92 9.26
N GLY A 29 6.80 16.04 9.22
CA GLY A 29 6.58 17.08 8.23
C GLY A 29 6.82 16.61 6.80
N GLU A 30 7.77 15.71 6.56
CA GLU A 30 7.98 15.11 5.23
C GLU A 30 6.87 14.13 4.85
N VAL A 31 6.34 13.36 5.80
CA VAL A 31 5.16 12.50 5.55
C VAL A 31 3.99 13.36 5.09
N LEU A 32 3.68 14.44 5.81
CA LEU A 32 2.60 15.36 5.44
C LEU A 32 2.85 16.01 4.07
N LYS A 33 4.08 16.42 3.77
CA LYS A 33 4.45 16.95 2.45
C LYS A 33 4.23 15.93 1.34
N ILE A 34 4.60 14.67 1.55
CA ILE A 34 4.39 13.59 0.56
C ILE A 34 2.90 13.42 0.28
N VAL A 35 2.08 13.34 1.33
CA VAL A 35 0.62 13.21 1.22
C VAL A 35 0.04 14.40 0.44
N ILE A 36 0.33 15.63 0.89
CA ILE A 36 -0.19 16.86 0.26
C ILE A 36 0.23 16.95 -1.21
N LEU A 37 1.49 16.65 -1.53
CA LEU A 37 1.98 16.70 -2.91
C LEU A 37 1.32 15.63 -3.78
N ALA A 38 1.20 14.39 -3.29
CA ALA A 38 0.56 13.31 -4.04
C ALA A 38 -0.90 13.64 -4.37
N PHE A 39 -1.67 14.11 -3.38
CA PHE A 39 -3.05 14.55 -3.61
C PHE A 39 -3.13 15.77 -4.53
N THR A 40 -2.25 16.75 -4.35
CA THR A 40 -2.22 17.94 -5.23
C THR A 40 -1.94 17.57 -6.68
N PHE A 41 -0.91 16.75 -6.94
CA PHE A 41 -0.58 16.33 -8.30
C PHE A 41 -1.66 15.47 -8.93
N SER A 42 -2.24 14.54 -8.17
CA SER A 42 -3.36 13.72 -8.61
C SER A 42 -4.58 14.59 -8.95
N TYR A 43 -4.91 15.57 -8.12
CA TYR A 43 -6.03 16.48 -8.37
C TYR A 43 -5.83 17.37 -9.60
N ILE A 44 -4.63 17.95 -9.75
CA ILE A 44 -4.27 18.73 -10.95
C ILE A 44 -4.38 17.86 -12.20
N PHE A 45 -3.91 16.62 -12.13
CA PHE A 45 -4.02 15.67 -13.23
C PHE A 45 -5.48 15.38 -13.59
N TYR A 46 -6.36 15.13 -12.61
CA TYR A 46 -7.79 14.89 -12.90
C TYR A 46 -8.49 16.10 -13.51
N ILE A 47 -8.18 17.30 -13.05
CA ILE A 47 -8.70 18.52 -13.66
C ILE A 47 -8.25 18.61 -15.12
N GLY A 48 -6.95 18.44 -15.37
CA GLY A 48 -6.39 18.48 -16.73
C GLY A 48 -6.98 17.41 -17.65
N LEU A 49 -7.14 16.18 -17.14
CA LEU A 49 -7.73 15.07 -17.86
C LEU A 49 -9.21 15.34 -18.17
N GLY A 50 -9.98 15.86 -17.21
CA GLY A 50 -11.38 16.22 -17.41
C GLY A 50 -11.56 17.30 -18.48
N PHE A 51 -10.74 18.36 -18.45
CA PHE A 51 -10.74 19.38 -19.50
C PHE A 51 -10.36 18.82 -20.86
N PHE A 52 -9.35 17.94 -20.91
CA PHE A 52 -8.89 17.33 -22.15
C PHE A 52 -9.96 16.41 -22.76
N ILE A 53 -10.60 15.56 -21.96
CA ILE A 53 -11.69 14.68 -22.42
C ILE A 53 -12.89 15.52 -22.88
N GLY A 54 -13.31 16.51 -22.11
CA GLY A 54 -14.43 17.39 -22.51
C GLY A 54 -14.14 18.16 -23.80
N PHE A 55 -12.90 18.58 -24.02
CA PHE A 55 -12.47 19.16 -25.29
C PHE A 55 -12.56 18.16 -26.44
N LEU A 56 -12.06 16.93 -26.24
CA LEU A 56 -12.13 15.89 -27.27
C LEU A 56 -13.58 15.50 -27.61
N GLU A 57 -14.46 15.38 -26.62
CA GLU A 57 -15.89 15.10 -26.86
C GLU A 57 -16.54 16.22 -27.67
N SER A 58 -16.22 17.48 -27.35
CA SER A 58 -16.70 18.64 -28.11
C SER A 58 -16.19 18.65 -29.56
N VAL A 59 -14.96 18.22 -29.82
CA VAL A 59 -14.39 18.18 -31.18
C VAL A 59 -14.90 16.98 -31.96
N ALA A 60 -14.98 15.81 -31.32
CA ALA A 60 -15.36 14.56 -31.94
C ALA A 60 -16.88 14.38 -32.05
N GLN A 61 -17.68 15.26 -31.42
CA GLN A 61 -19.15 15.18 -31.37
C GLN A 61 -19.66 13.79 -30.91
N THR A 62 -18.87 13.13 -30.07
CA THR A 62 -19.11 11.78 -29.55
C THR A 62 -18.73 11.73 -28.09
N GLU A 63 -19.48 10.97 -27.29
CA GLU A 63 -19.19 10.77 -25.87
C GLU A 63 -18.31 9.54 -25.68
N PHE A 64 -17.30 9.63 -24.82
CA PHE A 64 -16.47 8.49 -24.50
C PHE A 64 -17.12 7.64 -23.41
N GLU A 65 -17.95 6.68 -23.82
CA GLU A 65 -18.66 5.76 -22.89
C GLU A 65 -17.72 5.03 -21.93
N PHE A 66 -16.48 4.74 -22.35
CA PHE A 66 -15.50 4.07 -21.50
C PHE A 66 -15.11 4.90 -20.27
N TYR A 67 -15.06 6.23 -20.39
CA TYR A 67 -14.66 7.13 -19.29
C TYR A 67 -15.82 7.35 -18.32
N LYS A 68 -17.06 7.24 -18.79
CA LYS A 68 -18.27 7.31 -17.96
C LYS A 68 -18.51 6.03 -17.14
N ASN A 69 -17.89 4.91 -17.50
CA ASN A 69 -17.99 3.66 -16.74
C ASN A 69 -17.36 3.82 -15.34
N GLU A 70 -18.18 3.71 -14.29
CA GLU A 70 -17.77 3.89 -12.89
C GLU A 70 -16.67 2.92 -12.46
N ASN A 71 -16.72 1.66 -12.89
CA ASN A 71 -15.73 0.64 -12.53
C ASN A 71 -14.38 0.97 -13.17
N PHE A 72 -14.37 1.35 -14.46
CA PHE A 72 -13.15 1.76 -15.13
C PHE A 72 -12.54 3.00 -14.47
N ARG A 73 -13.36 4.00 -14.19
CA ARG A 73 -12.91 5.23 -13.54
C ARG A 73 -12.34 4.96 -12.14
N MET A 74 -12.98 4.11 -11.33
CA MET A 74 -12.46 3.73 -10.01
C MET A 74 -11.05 3.09 -10.10
N VAL A 75 -10.85 2.17 -11.03
CA VAL A 75 -9.56 1.49 -11.23
C VAL A 75 -8.52 2.49 -11.74
N PHE A 76 -8.90 3.31 -12.72
CA PHE A 76 -8.03 4.33 -13.28
C PHE A 76 -7.60 5.36 -12.23
N ASP A 77 -8.55 5.86 -11.43
CA ASP A 77 -8.29 6.83 -10.36
C ASP A 77 -7.34 6.24 -9.31
N THR A 78 -7.51 4.96 -8.98
CA THR A 78 -6.61 4.25 -8.05
C THR A 78 -5.19 4.19 -8.61
N ILE A 79 -5.02 3.77 -9.88
CA ILE A 79 -3.70 3.70 -10.53
C ILE A 79 -3.01 5.06 -10.56
N VAL A 80 -3.76 6.11 -10.89
CA VAL A 80 -3.23 7.48 -10.98
C VAL A 80 -2.74 7.96 -9.61
N LEU A 81 -3.55 7.77 -8.57
CA LEU A 81 -3.16 8.14 -7.21
C LEU A 81 -1.90 7.38 -6.76
N ASP A 82 -1.91 6.06 -6.92
CA ASP A 82 -0.79 5.17 -6.62
C ASP A 82 0.50 5.59 -7.34
N PHE A 83 0.38 5.91 -8.63
CA PHE A 83 1.48 6.40 -9.44
C PHE A 83 2.07 7.70 -8.86
N PHE A 84 1.22 8.68 -8.49
CA PHE A 84 1.71 9.93 -7.91
C PHE A 84 2.31 9.75 -6.53
N VAL A 85 1.72 8.93 -5.66
CA VAL A 85 2.31 8.57 -4.35
C VAL A 85 3.70 7.98 -4.55
N PHE A 86 3.82 6.99 -5.46
CA PHE A 86 5.09 6.37 -5.78
C PHE A 86 6.10 7.39 -6.31
N MET A 87 5.73 8.22 -7.28
CA MET A 87 6.61 9.26 -7.85
C MET A 87 7.09 10.27 -6.80
N VAL A 88 6.21 10.73 -5.91
CA VAL A 88 6.58 11.69 -4.85
C VAL A 88 7.52 11.03 -3.83
N ILE A 89 7.31 9.76 -3.47
CA ILE A 89 8.24 9.00 -2.63
C ILE A 89 9.60 8.86 -3.32
N LEU A 90 9.62 8.49 -4.60
CA LEU A 90 10.87 8.38 -5.37
C LEU A 90 11.62 9.72 -5.41
N TRP A 91 10.90 10.81 -5.68
CA TRP A 91 11.43 12.16 -5.68
C TRP A 91 12.02 12.52 -4.32
N ALA A 92 11.29 12.28 -3.22
CA ALA A 92 11.75 12.56 -1.88
C ALA A 92 13.01 11.76 -1.52
N VAL A 93 13.06 10.47 -1.85
CA VAL A 93 14.23 9.62 -1.57
C VAL A 93 15.46 10.06 -2.37
N ARG A 94 15.29 10.37 -3.65
CA ARG A 94 16.39 10.71 -4.57
C ARG A 94 16.89 12.13 -4.38
N ILE A 95 15.98 13.10 -4.20
CA ILE A 95 16.31 14.53 -4.19
C ILE A 95 16.53 15.04 -2.78
N LEU A 96 15.60 14.76 -1.85
CA LEU A 96 15.73 15.26 -0.46
C LEU A 96 16.77 14.46 0.31
N HIS A 97 16.71 13.13 0.24
CA HIS A 97 17.59 12.27 1.05
C HIS A 97 18.85 11.82 0.31
N LYS A 98 18.95 12.02 -1.01
CA LYS A 98 20.08 11.56 -1.86
C LYS A 98 20.43 10.08 -1.67
N LYS A 99 19.44 9.27 -1.30
CA LYS A 99 19.60 7.83 -1.04
C LYS A 99 19.09 7.00 -2.22
N ARG A 100 19.57 5.77 -2.32
CA ARG A 100 19.07 4.78 -3.29
C ARG A 100 17.79 4.12 -2.76
N LEU A 101 16.97 3.59 -3.67
CA LEU A 101 15.76 2.83 -3.32
C LEU A 101 16.03 1.59 -2.46
N ALA A 102 17.26 1.07 -2.49
CA ALA A 102 17.69 0.04 -1.56
C ALA A 102 17.58 0.45 -0.08
N SER A 103 17.58 1.75 0.22
CA SER A 103 17.36 2.28 1.58
C SER A 103 15.93 2.14 2.09
N LEU A 104 14.97 1.86 1.20
CA LEU A 104 13.58 1.57 1.53
C LEU A 104 13.29 0.08 1.71
N GLY A 105 14.32 -0.78 1.66
CA GLY A 105 14.17 -2.23 1.89
C GLY A 105 14.34 -3.11 0.64
N PHE A 106 14.49 -2.51 -0.55
CA PHE A 106 14.80 -3.26 -1.78
C PHE A 106 16.27 -3.70 -1.84
N ALA A 107 16.62 -4.73 -1.07
CA ALA A 107 17.93 -5.37 -1.13
C ALA A 107 17.89 -6.59 -2.07
N LYS A 108 18.74 -6.61 -3.10
CA LYS A 108 18.85 -7.74 -4.04
C LYS A 108 19.51 -8.99 -3.42
N LYS A 109 20.22 -8.84 -2.31
CA LYS A 109 20.98 -9.94 -1.69
C LYS A 109 20.01 -10.94 -1.04
N ASN A 110 20.15 -12.23 -1.39
CA ASN A 110 19.34 -13.32 -0.85
C ASN A 110 17.82 -13.16 -1.07
N MET A 111 17.42 -12.52 -2.16
CA MET A 111 16.01 -12.23 -2.46
C MET A 111 15.12 -13.47 -2.38
N ALA A 112 15.51 -14.58 -3.00
CA ALA A 112 14.74 -15.84 -2.97
C ALA A 112 14.52 -16.37 -1.53
N LYS A 113 15.55 -16.27 -0.69
CA LYS A 113 15.48 -16.71 0.71
C LYS A 113 14.60 -15.78 1.54
N ASN A 114 14.68 -14.47 1.30
CA ASN A 114 13.84 -13.48 1.97
C ASN A 114 12.36 -13.65 1.57
N VAL A 115 12.10 -13.92 0.28
CA VAL A 115 10.75 -14.23 -0.22
C VAL A 115 10.22 -15.51 0.44
N LEU A 116 11.04 -16.57 0.52
CA LEU A 116 10.63 -17.80 1.19
C LEU A 116 10.31 -17.60 2.67
N TYR A 117 11.12 -16.83 3.40
CA TYR A 117 10.83 -16.50 4.80
C TYR A 117 9.57 -15.64 4.95
N GLY A 118 9.34 -14.69 4.04
CA GLY A 118 8.11 -13.92 3.99
C GLY A 118 6.89 -14.81 3.77
N ALA A 119 6.96 -15.72 2.80
CA ALA A 119 5.90 -16.68 2.51
C ALA A 119 5.64 -17.65 3.68
N ALA A 120 6.68 -18.21 4.28
CA ALA A 120 6.56 -19.09 5.44
C ALA A 120 5.97 -18.36 6.66
N GLY A 121 6.39 -17.11 6.89
CA GLY A 121 5.82 -16.26 7.94
C GLY A 121 4.35 -15.94 7.69
N TYR A 122 3.98 -15.65 6.44
CA TYR A 122 2.59 -15.42 6.03
C TYR A 122 1.73 -16.66 6.28
N VAL A 123 2.16 -17.84 5.82
CA VAL A 123 1.45 -19.10 6.08
C VAL A 123 1.32 -19.37 7.57
N GLY A 124 2.37 -19.08 8.35
CA GLY A 124 2.35 -19.23 9.81
C GLY A 124 1.36 -18.32 10.54
N ILE A 125 1.01 -17.15 9.97
CA ILE A 125 0.06 -16.22 10.58
C ILE A 125 -1.40 -16.47 10.16
N ILE A 126 -1.65 -17.20 9.07
CA ILE A 126 -3.00 -17.53 8.60
C ILE A 126 -3.91 -18.09 9.71
N PRO A 127 -3.49 -19.06 10.54
CA PRO A 127 -4.34 -19.58 11.62
C PRO A 127 -4.74 -18.49 12.63
N VAL A 128 -3.82 -17.58 12.93
CA VAL A 128 -4.07 -16.46 13.86
C VAL A 128 -5.08 -15.49 13.26
N ILE A 129 -4.92 -15.14 11.99
CA ILE A 129 -5.88 -14.28 11.25
C ILE A 129 -7.26 -14.93 11.25
N PHE A 130 -7.35 -16.25 11.02
CA PHE A 130 -8.61 -16.98 11.04
C PHE A 130 -9.29 -16.92 12.40
N VAL A 131 -8.56 -17.17 13.48
CA VAL A 131 -9.09 -17.08 14.85
C VAL A 131 -9.59 -15.67 15.15
N ILE A 132 -8.81 -14.64 14.80
CA ILE A 132 -9.22 -13.24 14.97
C ILE A 132 -10.48 -12.94 14.16
N GLY A 133 -10.56 -13.40 12.91
CA GLY A 133 -11.73 -13.20 12.06
C GLY A 133 -13.00 -13.83 12.64
N ILE A 134 -12.90 -15.02 13.22
CA ILE A 134 -14.01 -15.68 13.92
C ILE A 134 -14.44 -14.86 15.15
N LEU A 135 -13.49 -14.38 15.96
CA LEU A 135 -13.79 -13.55 17.12
C LEU A 135 -14.50 -12.25 16.72
N VAL A 136 -14.01 -11.58 15.67
CA VAL A 136 -14.62 -10.36 15.13
C VAL A 136 -16.04 -10.64 14.63
N TYR A 137 -16.26 -11.76 13.93
CA TYR A 137 -17.59 -12.16 13.48
C TYR A 137 -18.58 -12.32 14.65
N PHE A 138 -18.18 -12.98 15.73
CA PHE A 138 -19.05 -13.14 16.90
C PHE A 138 -19.38 -11.80 17.55
N VAL A 139 -18.41 -10.90 17.69
CA VAL A 139 -18.62 -9.56 18.25
C VAL A 139 -19.59 -8.75 17.37
N LEU A 140 -19.37 -8.73 16.05
CA LEU A 140 -20.23 -7.99 15.13
C LEU A 140 -21.65 -8.57 15.09
N SER A 141 -21.78 -9.89 15.15
CA SER A 141 -23.07 -10.59 15.23
C SER A 141 -23.83 -10.23 16.51
N ALA A 142 -23.15 -10.22 17.66
CA ALA A 142 -23.73 -9.81 18.93
C ALA A 142 -24.19 -8.34 18.92
N LEU A 143 -23.45 -7.46 18.22
CA LEU A 143 -23.78 -6.04 18.06
C LEU A 143 -24.75 -5.76 16.90
N LYS A 144 -25.18 -6.79 16.14
CA LYS A 144 -26.01 -6.68 14.92
C LYS A 144 -25.45 -5.70 13.87
N LEU A 145 -24.14 -5.52 13.82
CA LEU A 145 -23.48 -4.65 12.86
C LEU A 145 -23.16 -5.42 11.57
N LYS A 146 -23.52 -4.84 10.42
CA LYS A 146 -23.13 -5.37 9.10
C LYS A 146 -22.05 -4.47 8.51
N PRO A 147 -20.79 -4.93 8.41
CA PRO A 147 -19.74 -4.13 7.79
C PRO A 147 -20.04 -3.97 6.29
N PRO A 148 -19.83 -2.78 5.71
CA PRO A 148 -19.98 -2.59 4.28
C PRO A 148 -18.93 -3.44 3.54
N PRO A 149 -19.30 -4.07 2.41
CA PRO A 149 -18.32 -4.78 1.58
C PRO A 149 -17.28 -3.79 1.04
N GLN A 150 -16.04 -4.26 0.90
CA GLN A 150 -14.99 -3.46 0.29
C GLN A 150 -15.35 -3.15 -1.18
N PRO A 151 -15.13 -1.92 -1.68
CA PRO A 151 -15.50 -1.54 -3.05
C PRO A 151 -14.95 -2.48 -4.14
N ILE A 152 -13.73 -3.00 -3.94
CA ILE A 152 -13.09 -3.96 -4.85
C ILE A 152 -13.90 -5.25 -4.97
N VAL A 153 -14.51 -5.73 -3.89
CA VAL A 153 -15.36 -6.94 -3.87
C VAL A 153 -16.64 -6.66 -4.64
N GLY A 154 -17.20 -5.46 -4.50
CA GLY A 154 -18.33 -5.01 -5.32
C GLY A 154 -18.00 -5.07 -6.81
N LEU A 155 -16.85 -4.55 -7.21
CA LEU A 155 -16.38 -4.56 -8.60
C LEU A 155 -16.25 -6.00 -9.14
N PHE A 156 -15.69 -6.93 -8.37
CA PHE A 156 -15.58 -8.33 -8.79
C PHE A 156 -16.93 -9.05 -8.97
N LEU A 157 -17.96 -8.62 -8.25
CA LEU A 157 -19.29 -9.23 -8.30
C LEU A 157 -20.18 -8.65 -9.41
N THR A 158 -19.95 -7.39 -9.80
CA THR A 158 -20.80 -6.68 -10.77
C THR A 158 -20.20 -6.61 -12.18
N GLU A 159 -18.87 -6.59 -12.29
CA GLU A 159 -18.21 -6.43 -13.58
C GLU A 159 -18.25 -7.72 -14.41
N LYS A 160 -18.52 -7.58 -15.71
CA LYS A 160 -18.52 -8.71 -16.67
C LYS A 160 -17.27 -8.71 -17.55
N ASN A 161 -16.57 -7.58 -17.62
CA ASN A 161 -15.35 -7.46 -18.40
C ASN A 161 -14.17 -8.17 -17.71
N VAL A 162 -13.79 -9.32 -18.25
CA VAL A 162 -12.67 -10.15 -17.77
C VAL A 162 -11.36 -9.36 -17.71
N ALA A 163 -11.09 -8.48 -18.67
CA ALA A 163 -9.87 -7.69 -18.67
C ALA A 163 -9.83 -6.71 -17.49
N LEU A 164 -10.96 -6.04 -17.20
CA LEU A 164 -11.06 -5.12 -16.08
C LEU A 164 -10.91 -5.84 -14.74
N ILE A 165 -11.52 -7.03 -14.61
CA ILE A 165 -11.38 -7.90 -13.44
C ILE A 165 -9.90 -8.27 -13.21
N VAL A 166 -9.22 -8.76 -14.26
CA VAL A 166 -7.82 -9.19 -14.17
C VAL A 166 -6.90 -8.03 -13.79
N VAL A 167 -7.08 -6.87 -14.42
CA VAL A 167 -6.30 -5.66 -14.12
C VAL A 167 -6.55 -5.19 -12.68
N SER A 168 -7.81 -5.14 -12.26
CA SER A 168 -8.19 -4.75 -10.89
C SER A 168 -7.61 -5.70 -9.85
N ALA A 169 -7.64 -7.02 -10.11
CA ALA A 169 -7.02 -8.02 -9.26
C ALA A 169 -5.51 -7.84 -9.16
N ALA A 170 -4.83 -7.60 -10.29
CA ALA A 170 -3.39 -7.36 -10.30
C ALA A 170 -3.01 -6.10 -9.49
N ILE A 171 -3.78 -5.03 -9.63
CA ILE A 171 -3.55 -3.77 -8.89
C ILE A 171 -3.77 -3.99 -7.40
N ALA A 172 -4.91 -4.55 -7.01
CA ALA A 172 -5.26 -4.78 -5.61
C ALA A 172 -4.33 -5.77 -4.92
N ALA A 173 -3.86 -6.80 -5.63
CA ALA A 173 -3.01 -7.84 -5.03
C ALA A 173 -1.51 -7.51 -5.06
N LEU A 174 -1.05 -6.68 -6.00
CA LEU A 174 0.38 -6.42 -6.20
C LEU A 174 0.74 -4.94 -6.04
N VAL A 175 0.08 -4.05 -6.80
CA VAL A 175 0.49 -2.64 -6.88
C VAL A 175 0.17 -1.90 -5.58
N GLY A 176 -1.08 -2.02 -5.10
CA GLY A 176 -1.53 -1.40 -3.85
C GLY A 176 -0.65 -1.80 -2.68
N PRO A 177 -0.51 -3.10 -2.37
CA PRO A 177 0.34 -3.56 -1.26
C PRO A 177 1.80 -3.13 -1.36
N VAL A 178 2.37 -3.01 -2.57
CA VAL A 178 3.74 -2.53 -2.74
C VAL A 178 3.86 -1.04 -2.41
N ILE A 179 2.91 -0.23 -2.87
CA ILE A 179 2.91 1.22 -2.62
C ILE A 179 2.59 1.52 -1.17
N GLU A 180 1.64 0.80 -0.59
CA GLU A 180 1.33 0.82 0.83
C GLU A 180 2.55 0.47 1.68
N GLU A 181 3.25 -0.62 1.39
CA GLU A 181 4.45 -1.01 2.12
C GLU A 181 5.55 0.07 2.03
N LEU A 182 5.71 0.68 0.84
CA LEU A 182 6.65 1.78 0.64
C LEU A 182 6.29 3.01 1.47
N PHE A 183 5.01 3.39 1.48
CA PHE A 183 4.55 4.56 2.21
C PHE A 183 4.52 4.30 3.73
N PHE A 184 3.80 3.28 4.18
CA PHE A 184 3.60 2.99 5.59
C PHE A 184 4.86 2.51 6.28
N ARG A 185 5.61 1.54 5.71
CA ARG A 185 6.83 1.04 6.37
C ARG A 185 8.07 1.83 6.00
N GLY A 186 8.21 2.18 4.72
CA GLY A 186 9.37 2.91 4.22
C GLY A 186 9.45 4.33 4.75
N VAL A 187 8.32 5.04 4.81
CA VAL A 187 8.28 6.47 5.18
C VAL A 187 7.65 6.69 6.56
N MET A 188 6.36 6.39 6.70
CA MET A 188 5.54 6.82 7.82
C MET A 188 5.96 6.18 9.15
N TYR A 189 6.13 4.86 9.18
CA TYR A 189 6.57 4.12 10.36
C TYR A 189 7.93 4.62 10.85
N ASN A 190 8.87 4.84 9.94
CA ASN A 190 10.19 5.37 10.29
C ASN A 190 10.10 6.79 10.87
N ALA A 191 9.21 7.64 10.32
CA ALA A 191 8.99 8.99 10.83
C ALA A 191 8.38 9.00 12.24
N VAL A 192 7.33 8.21 12.46
CA VAL A 192 6.64 8.13 13.74
C VAL A 192 7.53 7.45 14.78
N LYS A 193 8.20 6.35 14.43
CA LYS A 193 9.14 5.63 15.31
C LYS A 193 10.23 6.54 15.84
N ARG A 194 10.76 7.43 15.00
CA ARG A 194 11.82 8.35 15.42
C ARG A 194 11.33 9.39 16.43
N LYS A 195 10.08 9.85 16.32
CA LYS A 195 9.55 10.91 17.20
C LYS A 195 8.90 10.35 18.47
N LEU A 196 8.16 9.25 18.36
CA LEU A 196 7.28 8.73 19.42
C LEU A 196 7.69 7.33 19.91
N GLY A 197 8.71 6.71 19.32
CA GLY A 197 9.14 5.35 19.66
C GLY A 197 8.34 4.25 18.97
N VAL A 198 8.74 3.00 19.19
CA VAL A 198 8.25 1.82 18.45
C VAL A 198 6.77 1.53 18.72
N PHE A 199 6.34 1.61 19.99
CA PHE A 199 4.97 1.29 20.37
C PHE A 199 3.95 2.19 19.65
N TRP A 200 4.14 3.51 19.76
CA TRP A 200 3.28 4.49 19.10
C TRP A 200 3.38 4.44 17.59
N ALA A 201 4.55 4.10 17.03
CA ALA A 201 4.69 3.90 15.60
C ALA A 201 3.79 2.77 15.11
N ILE A 202 3.83 1.60 15.74
CA ILE A 202 2.98 0.46 15.38
C ILE A 202 1.51 0.88 15.48
N PHE A 203 1.08 1.42 16.62
CA PHE A 203 -0.31 1.78 16.85
C PHE A 203 -0.83 2.80 15.83
N ILE A 204 -0.14 3.93 15.66
CA ILE A 204 -0.58 5.01 14.76
C ILE A 204 -0.58 4.55 13.30
N THR A 205 0.45 3.83 12.85
CA THR A 205 0.46 3.35 11.46
C THR A 205 -0.59 2.28 11.21
N SER A 206 -0.90 1.43 12.19
CA SER A 206 -1.97 0.43 12.04
C SER A 206 -3.35 1.07 12.00
N VAL A 207 -3.61 2.08 12.81
CA VAL A 207 -4.89 2.81 12.80
C VAL A 207 -5.09 3.56 11.48
N LEU A 208 -4.04 4.19 10.94
CA LEU A 208 -4.13 4.94 9.68
C LEU A 208 -4.11 4.05 8.43
N PHE A 209 -3.70 2.78 8.57
CA PHE A 209 -3.77 1.79 7.49
C PHE A 209 -5.15 1.12 7.39
N SER A 210 -5.86 0.99 8.52
CA SER A 210 -7.16 0.33 8.61
C SER A 210 -8.29 1.15 8.02
#